data_AF-A0AAW6JLK6-F1
#
_entry.id   AF-A0AAW6JLK6-F1
#
_cell.length_a   1.000
_cell.length_b   1.000
_cell.length_c   1.000
_cell.angle_alpha   90.00
_cell.angle_beta   90.00
_cell.angle_gamma   90.00
#
_symmetry.space_group_name_H-M   'P 1'
#
loop_
_entity.id
_entity.type
_entity.pdbx_description
1 polymer ?
#
loop_
_entity_poly.entity_id
_entity_poly.type
_entity_poly.pdbx_seq_one_letter_code
_entity_poly.pdbx_strand_id
1 'polypeptide(L)' 'MVSLFKMKKNDEFPFAYARRISPSEVIAAEQAIQEQFGINYTRRGRPVKSGTEKYQSVSIRLHPQVITWAYLW' A
#
# COMPACT_ATOMS: atom_id res chain seq x y z
N MET A 1 15.11 0.79 28.85
CA MET A 1 13.75 0.29 29.16
C MET A 1 12.85 0.68 27.99
N VAL A 2 12.66 -0.20 27.00
CA VAL A 2 11.81 0.08 25.84
C VAL A 2 10.39 -0.29 26.24
N SER A 3 9.50 0.70 26.33
CA SER A 3 8.09 0.49 26.63
C SER A 3 7.43 -0.25 25.46
N LEU A 4 6.98 -1.48 25.72
CA LEU A 4 6.23 -2.28 24.76
C LEU A 4 4.80 -1.71 24.69
N PHE A 5 4.55 -0.75 23.81
CA PHE A 5 3.19 -0.29 23.53
C PHE A 5 2.40 -1.47 22.94
N LYS A 6 1.60 -2.13 23.79
CA LYS A 6 0.67 -3.17 23.37
C LYS A 6 -0.44 -2.51 22.56
N MET A 7 -0.26 -2.43 21.25
CA MET A 7 -1.30 -2.01 20.31
C MET A 7 -2.55 -2.86 20.57
N LYS A 8 -3.64 -2.25 21.02
CA LYS A 8 -4.94 -2.92 21.04
C LYS A 8 -5.23 -3.31 19.59
N LYS A 9 -5.40 -4.62 19.34
CA LYS A 9 -5.84 -5.08 18.03
C LYS A 9 -7.25 -4.53 17.85
N ASN A 10 -7.42 -3.63 16.89
CA ASN A 10 -8.75 -3.25 16.45
C ASN A 10 -9.26 -4.41 15.61
N ASP A 11 -10.40 -4.98 16.02
CA ASP A 11 -11.07 -6.05 15.29
C ASP A 11 -11.70 -5.52 13.98
N GLU A 12 -11.79 -4.19 13.83
CA GLU A 12 -12.37 -3.52 12.67
C GLU A 12 -11.43 -2.45 12.10
N PHE A 13 -11.44 -2.31 10.77
CA PHE A 13 -10.60 -1.33 10.07
C PHE A 13 -11.16 0.10 10.27
N PRO A 14 -10.34 1.08 10.72
CA PRO A 14 -10.85 2.39 11.08
C PRO A 14 -11.01 3.30 9.85
N PHE A 15 -12.10 3.12 9.10
CA PHE A 15 -12.41 3.89 7.90
C PHE A 15 -12.46 5.41 8.13
N ALA A 16 -12.78 5.86 9.34
CA ALA A 16 -12.79 7.28 9.72
C ALA A 16 -11.42 7.97 9.51
N TYR A 17 -10.32 7.22 9.59
CA TYR A 17 -8.96 7.74 9.38
C TYR A 17 -8.39 7.37 8.01
N ALA A 18 -9.15 6.64 7.19
CA ALA A 18 -8.70 6.23 5.88
C ALA A 18 -8.68 7.42 4.92
N ARG A 19 -7.48 7.87 4.56
CA ARG A 19 -7.28 8.93 3.57
C ARG A 19 -6.13 8.58 2.64
N ARG A 20 -6.07 9.27 1.51
CA ARG A 20 -4.89 9.23 0.64
C ARG A 20 -3.74 9.98 1.32
N ILE A 21 -2.57 9.35 1.33
CA ILE A 21 -1.32 9.97 1.74
C ILE A 21 -0.74 10.66 0.51
N SER A 22 -0.35 11.93 0.65
CA SER A 22 0.25 12.70 -0.44
C SER A 22 1.71 12.25 -0.68
N PRO A 23 2.27 12.52 -1.88
CA PRO A 23 3.68 12.26 -2.14
C PRO A 23 4.63 13.00 -1.17
N SER A 24 4.27 14.21 -0.72
CA SER A 24 5.09 14.97 0.22
C SER A 24 5.12 14.35 1.61
N GLU A 25 3.99 13.80 2.08
CA GLU A 25 3.92 13.08 3.35
C GLU A 25 4.74 11.79 3.32
N VAL A 26 4.75 11.08 2.18
CA VAL A 26 5.61 9.91 1.98
C VAL A 26 7.08 10.30 2.11
N ILE A 27 7.51 11.39 1.45
CA ILE A 27 8.90 11.85 1.50
C ILE A 27 9.31 12.24 2.93
N ALA A 28 8.46 12.99 3.64
CA ALA A 28 8.74 13.39 5.02
C ALA A 28 8.86 12.18 5.96
N ALA A 29 8.00 11.17 5.79
CA ALA A 29 8.08 9.93 6.56
C ALA A 29 9.35 9.13 6.23
N GLU A 30 9.74 9.05 4.97
CA GLU A 30 10.98 8.41 4.54
C GLU A 30 12.19 9.07 5.23
N GLN A 31 12.27 10.41 5.23
CA GLN A 31 13.35 11.16 5.90
C GLN A 31 13.40 10.89 7.41
N ALA A 32 12.26 10.97 8.09
CA ALA A 32 12.19 10.72 9.53
C ALA A 32 12.67 9.31 9.90
N ILE A 33 12.35 8.30 9.09
CA ILE A 33 12.83 6.92 9.28
C ILE A 33 14.36 6.85 9.09
N GLN A 34 14.91 7.49 8.06
CA GLN A 34 16.35 7.50 7.83
C GLN A 34 17.10 8.15 9.00
N GLU A 35 16.61 9.30 9.48
CA GLU A 35 17.19 10.02 10.62
C GLU A 35 17.11 9.21 11.92
N GLN A 36 15.95 8.62 12.21
CA GLN A 36 15.72 7.91 13.47
C GLN A 36 16.52 6.61 13.56
N PHE A 37 16.70 5.90 12.44
CA PHE A 37 17.28 4.56 12.43
C PHE A 37 18.66 4.49 11.76
N GLY A 38 19.16 5.59 11.19
CA GLY A 38 20.44 5.64 10.48
C GLY A 38 20.49 4.72 9.25
N ILE A 39 19.34 4.35 8.71
CA ILE A 39 19.23 3.46 7.54
C ILE A 39 19.09 4.28 6.27
N ASN A 40 19.73 3.85 5.18
CA ASN A 40 19.45 4.43 3.87
C ASN A 40 18.19 3.78 3.30
N TYR A 41 17.08 4.53 3.27
CA TYR A 41 15.81 4.01 2.77
C TYR A 41 15.88 3.80 1.26
N THR A 42 16.14 2.57 0.83
CA THR A 42 16.06 2.20 -0.58
C THR A 42 14.61 1.87 -0.93
N ARG A 43 14.00 2.64 -1.83
CA ARG A 43 12.72 2.25 -2.44
C ARG A 43 12.93 0.96 -3.23
N ARG A 44 12.64 -0.18 -2.60
CA ARG A 44 12.62 -1.47 -3.29
C ARG A 44 11.43 -1.46 -4.22
N GLY A 45 11.69 -1.20 -5.51
CA GLY A 45 10.70 -1.39 -6.55
C GLY A 45 10.31 -2.87 -6.66
N ARG A 46 9.17 -3.13 -7.29
CA ARG A 46 8.84 -4.50 -7.70
C ARG A 46 9.93 -4.95 -8.70
N PRO A 47 10.57 -6.12 -8.51
CA PRO A 47 11.43 -6.69 -9.54
C PRO A 47 10.66 -6.73 -10.86
N VAL A 48 11.32 -6.31 -11.93
CA VAL A 48 10.74 -6.30 -13.28
C VAL A 48 10.44 -7.76 -13.64
N LYS A 49 9.15 -8.07 -13.89
CA LYS A 49 8.79 -9.38 -14.43
C LYS A 49 9.44 -9.54 -15.80
N SER A 50 10.01 -10.72 -16.07
CA SER A 50 10.48 -11.05 -17.42
C SER A 50 9.32 -10.92 -18.42
N GLY A 51 9.61 -10.57 -19.68
CA GLY A 51 8.57 -10.31 -20.69
C GLY A 51 7.59 -11.47 -20.89
N THR A 52 8.06 -12.70 -20.67
CA THR A 52 7.29 -13.96 -20.74
C THR A 52 6.41 -14.21 -19.50
N GLU A 53 6.76 -13.68 -18.32
CA GLU A 53 5.94 -13.80 -17.09
C GLU A 53 4.95 -12.63 -16.89
N LYS A 54 5.08 -11.59 -17.71
CA LYS A 54 4.35 -10.34 -17.53
C LYS A 54 2.85 -10.52 -17.77
N TYR A 55 2.49 -11.40 -18.71
CA TYR A 55 1.11 -11.61 -19.14
C TYR A 55 0.75 -13.08 -18.99
N GLN A 56 0.01 -13.41 -17.92
CA GLN A 56 -0.74 -14.65 -17.84
C GLN A 56 -2.18 -14.34 -18.24
N SER A 57 -2.79 -15.21 -19.04
CA SER A 57 -4.23 -15.16 -19.30
C SER A 57 -4.96 -15.54 -18.02
N VAL A 58 -5.38 -14.54 -17.24
CA VAL A 58 -6.14 -14.77 -16.01
C VAL A 58 -7.58 -14.36 -16.24
N SER A 59 -8.49 -15.33 -16.11
CA SER A 59 -9.92 -15.06 -16.07
C SER A 59 -10.30 -14.60 -14.67
N ILE A 60 -10.64 -13.33 -14.50
CA ILE A 60 -11.19 -12.81 -13.24
C ILE A 60 -12.72 -12.87 -13.29
N ARG A 61 -13.33 -13.29 -12.18
CA ARG A 61 -14.78 -13.19 -12.01
C ARG A 61 -15.09 -11.81 -11.45
N LEU A 62 -15.76 -10.99 -12.23
CA LEU A 62 -16.24 -9.69 -11.78
C LEU A 62 -17.69 -9.81 -11.32
N HIS A 63 -18.02 -9.12 -10.22
CA HIS A 63 -19.39 -9.00 -9.78
C HIS A 63 -20.18 -8.13 -10.78
N PRO A 64 -21.43 -8.48 -11.14
CA PRO A 64 -22.20 -7.74 -12.13
C PRO A 64 -22.30 -6.23 -11.85
N GLN A 65 -22.40 -5.82 -10.59
CA GLN A 65 -22.45 -4.39 -10.21
C GLN A 65 -21.17 -3.61 -10.58
N VAL A 66 -20.00 -4.26 -10.54
CA VAL A 66 -18.72 -3.65 -10.95
C VAL A 66 -18.69 -3.44 -12.45
N ILE A 67 -19.26 -4.38 -13.21
CA ILE A 67 -19.43 -4.26 -14.66
C ILE A 67 -20.34 -3.08 -14.98
N THR A 68 -21.51 -2.99 -14.32
CA THR A 68 -22.46 -1.89 -14.52
C THR A 68 -21.86 -0.52 -14.22
N TRP A 69 -21.08 -0.39 -13.13
CA TRP A 69 -20.40 0.86 -12.80
C TRP A 69 -19.39 1.30 -13.87
N ALA A 70 -18.66 0.36 -14.49
CA ALA A 70 -17.64 0.66 -15.48
C ALA A 70 -18.21 1.09 -16.86
N TYR A 71 -19.42 0.64 -17.22
CA TYR A 71 -20.07 0.97 -18.49
C TYR A 71 -20.80 2.34 -18.49
N LEU A 72 -20.95 2.99 -17.33
CA LEU A 72 -21.67 4.26 -17.19
C LEU A 72 -20.78 5.51 -17.39
N TRP A 73 -19.66 5.36 -18.12
CA TRP A 73 -18.75 6.45 -18.51
C TRP A 73 -18.62 6.56 -20.02
#